data_AF-A0A3N2M7B1-F1
#
_entry.id   AF-A0A3N2M7B1-F1
#
_cell.length_a   1.000
_cell.length_b   1.000
_cell.length_c   1.000
_cell.angle_alpha   90.00
_cell.angle_beta   90.00
_cell.angle_gamma   90.00
#
_symmetry.space_group_name_H-M   'P 1'
#
loop_
_entity.id
_entity.type
_entity.pdbx_description
1 polymer ?
#
loop_
_entity_poly.entity_id
_entity_poly.type
_entity_poly.pdbx_seq_one_letter_code
_entity_poly.pdbx_strand_id
1 'polypeptide(L)'
;MSDKKSYFVNVIESKDNKMSEVMNFNFGGHHDLAAMVDKTREAGLFAKDKHAKEFVLAMRFMHHVIKKNADNPIFTEFGPQFEAFKKSFKSSIGCCCCKDKE
;
A
#
# COMPACT_ATOMS: atom_id res chain seq x y z
N MET A 1 -2.11 -2.14 -22.07
CA MET A 1 -0.92 -1.75 -21.28
C MET A 1 -1.46 -1.08 -20.02
N SER A 2 -1.08 -1.49 -18.81
CA SER A 2 -1.55 -0.80 -17.60
C SER A 2 -0.92 0.58 -17.54
N ASP A 3 -1.74 1.63 -17.56
CA ASP A 3 -1.27 3.01 -17.44
C ASP A 3 -0.43 3.18 -16.18
N LYS A 4 0.77 3.75 -16.34
CA LYS A 4 1.64 4.06 -15.20
C LYS A 4 1.03 5.26 -14.47
N LYS A 5 0.87 5.13 -13.16
CA LYS A 5 0.42 6.21 -12.27
C LYS A 5 1.60 6.75 -11.47
N SER A 6 1.60 8.06 -11.25
CA SER A 6 2.54 8.78 -10.39
C SER A 6 1.76 9.45 -9.27
N TYR A 7 2.33 9.45 -8.07
CA TYR A 7 1.72 9.98 -6.87
C TYR A 7 2.72 10.91 -6.17
N PHE A 8 2.19 12.04 -5.69
CA PHE A 8 2.91 13.03 -4.91
C PHE A 8 2.43 12.93 -3.47
N VAL A 9 3.35 12.81 -2.53
CA VAL A 9 3.05 12.62 -1.11
C VAL A 9 3.66 13.77 -0.35
N ASN A 10 2.82 14.55 0.33
CA ASN A 10 3.23 15.62 1.22
C ASN A 10 2.72 15.31 2.63
N VAL A 11 3.59 15.46 3.62
CA VAL A 11 3.26 15.36 5.03
C VAL A 11 3.33 16.76 5.62
N ILE A 12 2.21 17.21 6.16
CA ILE A 12 2.05 18.50 6.81
C ILE A 12 1.90 18.22 8.31
N GLU A 13 2.82 18.76 9.10
CA GLU A 13 2.71 18.75 10.56
C GLU A 13 1.83 19.92 11.00
N SER A 14 0.86 19.64 11.89
CA SER A 14 0.11 20.66 12.60
C SER A 14 0.59 20.71 14.05
N LYS A 15 1.19 21.82 14.45
CA LYS A 15 1.71 22.04 15.80
C LYS A 15 1.45 23.49 16.21
N ASP A 16 0.90 23.69 17.40
CA ASP A 16 0.61 25.03 17.96
C ASP A 16 -0.22 25.92 17.01
N ASN A 17 -1.24 25.34 16.37
CA ASN A 17 -2.09 25.98 15.34
C ASN A 17 -1.33 26.48 14.09
N LYS A 18 -0.07 26.08 13.91
CA LYS A 18 0.69 26.31 12.67
C LYS A 18 0.73 25.01 11.86
N MET A 19 0.69 25.15 10.55
CA MET A 19 0.89 24.05 9.61
C MET A 19 2.19 24.27 8.84
N SER A 20 3.02 23.24 8.76
CA SER A 20 4.26 23.26 8.00
C SER A 20 4.43 21.95 7.24
N GLU A 21 4.84 22.04 5.98
CA GLU A 21 5.28 20.86 5.24
C GLU A 21 6.61 20.37 5.83
N VAL A 22 6.65 19.10 6.25
CA VAL A 22 7.82 18.50 6.92
C VAL A 22 8.46 17.39 6.09
N MET A 23 7.76 16.86 5.09
CA MET A 23 8.29 15.84 4.19
C MET A 23 7.50 15.84 2.87
N ASN A 24 8.21 15.72 1.74
CA ASN A 24 7.61 15.49 0.44
C ASN A 24 8.41 14.44 -0.35
N PHE A 25 7.71 13.61 -1.14
CA PHE A 25 8.34 12.67 -2.06
C PHE A 25 7.34 12.17 -3.12
N ASN A 26 7.88 11.60 -4.21
CA ASN A 26 7.11 11.06 -5.31
C ASN A 26 7.36 9.57 -5.49
N PHE A 27 6.32 8.81 -5.82
CA PHE A 27 6.45 7.40 -6.20
C PHE A 27 5.44 7.03 -7.27
N GLY A 28 5.73 5.97 -8.03
CA GLY A 28 4.88 5.57 -9.14
C GLY A 28 4.96 4.08 -9.49
N GLY A 29 4.08 3.64 -10.38
CA GLY A 29 4.03 2.27 -10.88
C GLY A 29 2.71 1.93 -11.55
N HIS A 30 2.47 0.63 -11.75
CA HIS A 30 1.24 0.11 -12.36
C HIS A 30 0.09 -0.12 -11.37
N HIS A 31 0.18 0.42 -10.15
CA HIS A 31 -0.84 0.21 -9.12
C HIS A 31 -1.74 1.44 -9.01
N ASP A 32 -3.04 1.19 -8.91
CA ASP A 32 -4.06 2.19 -8.63
C ASP A 32 -4.35 2.24 -7.12
N LEU A 33 -3.89 3.30 -6.44
CA LEU A 33 -4.07 3.43 -5.00
C LEU A 33 -5.54 3.59 -4.61
N ALA A 34 -6.34 4.30 -5.41
CA ALA A 34 -7.75 4.52 -5.11
C ALA A 34 -8.52 3.19 -5.20
N ALA A 35 -8.34 2.46 -6.30
CA ALA A 35 -8.96 1.15 -6.47
C ALA A 35 -8.50 0.13 -5.41
N MET A 36 -7.24 0.20 -4.97
CA MET A 36 -6.75 -0.63 -3.86
C MET A 36 -7.44 -0.29 -2.53
N VAL A 37 -7.65 0.99 -2.24
CA VAL A 37 -8.37 1.43 -1.03
C VAL A 37 -9.82 0.96 -1.07
N ASP A 38 -10.50 1.09 -2.21
CA ASP A 38 -11.89 0.68 -2.36
C ASP A 38 -12.04 -0.82 -2.13
N LYS A 39 -11.20 -1.65 -2.77
CA LYS A 39 -11.18 -3.12 -2.53
C LYS A 39 -10.87 -3.48 -1.07
N THR A 40 -9.97 -2.74 -0.44
CA THR A 40 -9.62 -2.96 0.97
C THR A 40 -10.82 -2.67 1.88
N ARG A 41 -11.61 -1.65 1.56
CA ARG A 41 -12.84 -1.29 2.28
C ARG A 41 -13.96 -2.30 2.05
N GLU A 42 -14.18 -2.69 0.79
CA GLU A 42 -15.18 -3.69 0.39
C GLU A 42 -14.95 -5.04 1.08
N ALA A 43 -13.69 -5.43 1.27
CA ALA A 43 -13.33 -6.64 2.00
C ALA A 43 -13.59 -6.58 3.52
N GLY A 44 -14.02 -5.42 4.06
CA GLY A 44 -14.36 -5.26 5.48
C GLY A 44 -13.17 -5.37 6.45
N LEU A 45 -11.93 -5.42 5.95
CA LEU A 45 -10.73 -5.67 6.75
C LEU A 45 -10.47 -4.59 7.82
N PHE A 46 -10.90 -3.37 7.54
CA PHE A 46 -10.84 -2.22 8.45
C PHE A 46 -12.25 -1.64 8.64
N ALA A 47 -13.25 -2.48 8.90
CA ALA A 47 -14.62 -1.99 9.12
C ALA A 47 -14.75 -1.22 10.45
N LYS A 48 -13.85 -1.49 11.41
CA LYS A 48 -13.85 -0.87 12.75
C LYS A 48 -13.18 0.50 12.79
N ASP A 49 -12.29 0.78 11.85
CA ASP A 49 -11.46 1.98 11.84
C ASP A 49 -11.24 2.48 10.41
N LYS A 50 -11.06 3.79 10.20
CA LYS A 50 -11.02 4.36 8.84
C LYS A 50 -9.67 4.15 8.14
N HIS A 51 -8.89 3.13 8.52
CA HIS A 51 -7.45 3.00 8.22
C HIS A 51 -7.09 2.35 6.88
N ALA A 52 -8.07 2.09 5.99
CA ALA A 52 -7.80 1.46 4.70
C ALA A 52 -6.82 2.28 3.83
N LYS A 53 -6.83 3.61 3.94
CA LYS A 53 -5.91 4.48 3.19
C LYS A 53 -4.47 4.34 3.71
N GLU A 54 -4.29 4.41 5.03
CA GLU A 54 -3.01 4.25 5.70
C GLU A 54 -2.41 2.88 5.40
N PHE A 55 -3.22 1.82 5.47
CA PHE A 55 -2.78 0.47 5.14
C PHE A 55 -2.30 0.34 3.69
N VAL A 56 -3.06 0.85 2.72
CA VAL A 56 -2.66 0.81 1.30
C VAL A 56 -1.36 1.60 1.08
N LEU A 57 -1.21 2.77 1.69
CA LEU A 57 0.03 3.55 1.60
C LEU A 57 1.20 2.79 2.21
N ALA A 58 1.05 2.25 3.43
CA ALA A 58 2.09 1.47 4.10
C ALA A 58 2.54 0.27 3.26
N MET A 59 1.59 -0.49 2.71
CA MET A 59 1.88 -1.63 1.85
C MET A 59 2.64 -1.25 0.58
N ARG A 60 2.28 -0.11 -0.03
CA ARG A 60 2.92 0.35 -1.26
C ARG A 60 4.30 0.94 -1.01
N PHE A 61 4.48 1.71 0.06
CA PHE A 61 5.78 2.24 0.45
C PHE A 61 6.73 1.13 0.85
N MET A 62 6.32 0.21 1.72
CA MET A 62 7.17 -0.90 2.16
C MET A 62 7.59 -1.78 0.98
N HIS A 63 6.66 -2.11 0.08
CA HIS A 63 7.00 -2.84 -1.14
C HIS A 63 8.02 -2.10 -2.00
N HIS A 64 7.89 -0.79 -2.17
CA HIS A 64 8.82 0.00 -2.95
C HIS A 64 10.21 0.04 -2.32
N VAL A 65 10.28 0.26 -0.99
CA VAL A 65 11.54 0.27 -0.22
C VAL A 65 12.26 -1.08 -0.33
N ILE A 66 11.57 -2.19 -0.06
CA ILE A 66 12.18 -3.53 -0.16
C ILE A 66 12.65 -3.79 -1.59
N LYS A 67 11.81 -3.51 -2.60
CA LYS A 67 12.16 -3.78 -4.00
C LYS A 67 13.38 -2.99 -4.48
N LYS A 68 13.56 -1.75 -3.99
CA LYS A 68 14.68 -0.88 -4.39
C LYS A 68 15.96 -1.14 -3.61
N ASN A 69 15.87 -1.83 -2.48
CA ASN A 69 16.99 -2.10 -1.57
C ASN A 69 17.03 -3.61 -1.24
N ALA A 70 16.80 -4.47 -2.24
CA ALA A 70 16.62 -5.92 -2.03
C ALA A 70 17.89 -6.61 -1.50
N ASP A 71 19.04 -5.99 -1.68
CA ASP A 71 20.36 -6.37 -1.19
C ASP A 71 20.63 -5.90 0.25
N ASN A 72 19.77 -5.05 0.83
CA ASN A 72 19.95 -4.56 2.19
C ASN A 72 19.71 -5.69 3.22
N PRO A 73 20.68 -6.00 4.10
CA PRO A 73 20.61 -7.12 5.04
C PRO A 73 19.37 -7.10 5.94
N ILE A 74 18.80 -5.92 6.24
CA ILE A 74 17.61 -5.79 7.10
C ILE A 74 16.37 -6.44 6.48
N PHE A 75 16.35 -6.66 5.16
CA PHE A 75 15.24 -7.29 4.45
C PHE A 75 15.44 -8.77 4.15
N THR A 76 16.59 -9.36 4.52
CA THR A 76 16.88 -10.78 4.27
C THR A 76 15.81 -11.69 4.84
N GLU A 77 15.44 -11.47 6.11
CA GLU A 77 14.42 -12.27 6.79
C GLU A 77 13.00 -11.71 6.59
N PHE A 78 12.87 -10.37 6.55
CA PHE A 78 11.57 -9.72 6.47
C PHE A 78 10.94 -9.75 5.06
N GLY A 79 11.75 -9.62 4.01
CA GLY A 79 11.28 -9.54 2.62
C GLY A 79 10.39 -10.72 2.21
N PRO A 80 10.82 -11.98 2.44
CA PRO A 80 9.99 -13.16 2.16
C PRO A 80 8.66 -13.17 2.94
N GLN A 81 8.68 -12.75 4.21
CA GLN A 81 7.47 -12.67 5.03
C GLN A 81 6.51 -11.59 4.53
N PHE A 82 7.05 -10.45 4.09
CA PHE A 82 6.27 -9.38 3.49
C PHE A 82 5.64 -9.80 2.15
N GLU A 83 6.34 -10.59 1.33
CA GLU A 83 5.76 -11.19 0.11
C GLU A 83 4.64 -12.19 0.43
N ALA A 84 4.85 -13.06 1.41
CA ALA A 84 3.82 -13.99 1.88
C ALA A 84 2.59 -13.24 2.41
N PHE A 85 2.79 -12.21 3.23
CA PHE A 85 1.72 -11.34 3.72
C PHE A 85 0.93 -10.68 2.59
N LYS A 86 1.61 -10.12 1.58
CA LYS A 86 0.95 -9.55 0.39
C LYS A 86 0.10 -10.57 -0.36
N LYS A 87 0.58 -11.81 -0.48
CA LYS A 87 -0.17 -12.89 -1.15
C LYS A 87 -1.45 -13.19 -0.38
N SER A 88 -1.35 -13.38 0.94
CA SER A 88 -2.50 -13.62 1.81
C SER A 88 -3.50 -12.46 1.76
N PHE A 89 -3.03 -11.22 1.80
CA PHE A 89 -3.87 -10.03 1.66
C PHE A 89 -4.59 -9.97 0.31
N LYS A 90 -3.89 -10.25 -0.80
CA LYS A 90 -4.53 -10.29 -2.12
C LYS A 90 -5.60 -11.37 -2.22
N SER A 91 -5.39 -12.51 -1.56
CA SER A 91 -6.39 -13.58 -1.47
C SER A 91 -7.61 -13.15 -0.64
N SER A 92 -7.43 -12.39 0.44
CA SER A 92 -8.55 -11.95 1.28
C SER A 92 -9.42 -10.86 0.65
N ILE A 93 -8.86 -10.02 -0.23
CA ILE A 93 -9.63 -8.99 -0.96
C ILE A 93 -10.21 -9.48 -2.31
N GLY A 94 -10.03 -10.76 -2.63
CA GLY A 94 -10.53 -11.37 -3.86
C GLY A 94 -9.71 -11.06 -5.12
N CYS A 95 -9.24 -12.12 -5.79
CA CYS A 95 -8.88 -12.04 -7.20
C CYS A 95 -10.17 -12.17 -8.02
N CYS A 96 -10.42 -11.27 -8.98
CA CYS A 96 -11.52 -11.37 -9.96
C CYS A 96 -11.57 -12.71 -10.73
N CYS A 97 -10.57 -13.58 -10.59
CA CYS A 97 -10.46 -14.85 -11.32
C CYS A 97 -11.05 -16.07 -10.59
N CYS A 98 -11.50 -15.92 -9.34
CA CYS A 98 -12.20 -16.98 -8.62
C CYS A 98 -13.64 -16.55 -8.39
N LYS A 99 -14.40 -16.36 -9.49
CA LYS A 99 -15.83 -16.67 -9.42
C LYS A 99 -15.93 -18.18 -9.41
N ASP A 100 -16.70 -18.66 -8.45
CA ASP A 100 -16.93 -20.06 -8.15
C ASP A 100 -17.25 -20.83 -9.44
N LYS A 101 -16.53 -21.95 -9.64
CA LYS A 101 -17.04 -23.03 -10.47
C LYS A 101 -17.97 -23.84 -9.59
N GLU A 102 -19.25 -23.50 -9.61
CA GLU A 102 -20.35 -24.45 -9.40
C GLU A 102 -21.12 -24.59 -10.71
#